data_AF-A0A6P7Y9F8-F1
#
_entry.id   AF-A0A6P7Y9F8-F1
#
_cell.length_a   1.000
_cell.length_b   1.000
_cell.length_c   1.000
_cell.angle_alpha   90.00
_cell.angle_beta   90.00
_cell.angle_gamma   90.00
#
_symmetry.space_group_name_H-M   'P 1'
#
loop_
_entity.id
_entity.type
_entity.pdbx_description
1 polymer ?
#
loop_
_entity_poly.entity_id
_entity_poly.type
_entity_poly.pdbx_seq_one_letter_code
_entity_poly.pdbx_strand_id
1 'polypeptide(L)'
;MSRGIWCFLWLVVFVWGSRSVPSCPCQDPTLCVPIARHRDFEVYVFDIGGQNWKSYDWSQVTTVATFGKYDPELMCYAHSKGSRVVLKGDVLLKNIIDPKNRTDWITQQVDLAKTQFMDGINLDIEQEVIKGSPEYYALTALVEETVEAFHREIQGSQVTFDVAWSPKCVDIRCYNYTAIANACDFLFVMSYDEQSQIWTECVAGANAPYTWTLDGYDEYISMNIDPKKLVMGVPWYGYDYKCLNLSKDHKCTLHKVPFRGAPCSDAAGNQVAYRAMMKQINSSISGRLWDDQQKAPFYEYKDAEGIDHQVWYDDPESISLKAAYVQKLGLRGIGMWNGDLLDYSDDPIAEQQTEAMWKALRPSL
;
A
#
# COMPACT_ATOMS: atom_id res chain seq x y z
N MET A 1 62.92 46.01 26.76
CA MET A 1 61.66 46.33 26.06
C MET A 1 60.96 45.02 25.73
N SER A 2 59.95 44.67 26.53
CA SER A 2 59.13 43.47 26.39
C SER A 2 57.88 43.82 25.56
N ARG A 3 57.52 43.00 24.58
CA ARG A 3 56.19 43.01 23.95
C ARG A 3 55.68 41.57 23.93
N GLY A 4 54.77 41.27 24.84
CA GLY A 4 54.08 40.00 24.95
C GLY A 4 53.03 39.83 23.86
N ILE A 5 52.96 38.61 23.32
CA ILE A 5 51.90 38.16 22.41
C ILE A 5 50.88 37.42 23.29
N TRP A 6 49.64 37.91 23.30
CA TRP A 6 48.52 37.28 23.98
C TRP A 6 47.93 36.19 23.07
N CYS A 7 48.03 34.92 23.49
CA CYS A 7 47.25 33.83 22.89
C CYS A 7 45.87 33.77 23.56
N PHE A 8 44.82 34.10 22.82
CA PHE A 8 43.44 33.81 23.21
C PHE A 8 43.13 32.35 22.87
N LEU A 9 43.05 31.48 23.88
CA LEU A 9 42.43 30.17 23.77
C LEU A 9 40.91 30.35 23.74
N TRP A 10 40.29 30.14 22.59
CA TRP A 10 38.84 29.96 22.48
C TRP A 10 38.48 28.54 22.91
N LEU A 11 37.93 28.41 24.13
CA LEU A 11 37.23 27.22 24.58
C LEU A 11 35.90 27.14 23.82
N VAL A 12 35.84 26.26 22.82
CA VAL A 12 34.57 25.88 22.18
C VAL A 12 33.83 24.96 23.15
N VAL A 13 32.86 25.52 23.87
CA VAL A 13 31.89 24.76 24.65
C VAL A 13 30.92 24.12 23.65
N PHE A 14 31.05 22.81 23.45
CA PHE A 14 30.02 22.03 22.76
C PHE A 14 28.78 21.99 23.66
N VAL A 15 27.79 22.83 23.36
CA VAL A 15 26.45 22.70 23.93
C VAL A 15 25.81 21.49 23.23
N TRP A 16 25.83 20.35 23.92
CA TRP A 16 24.94 19.24 23.58
C TRP A 16 23.52 19.74 23.79
N GLY A 17 22.85 20.13 22.71
CA GLY A 17 21.41 20.34 22.75
C GLY A 17 20.77 19.01 23.11
N SER A 18 20.29 18.89 24.34
CA SER A 18 19.42 17.78 24.75
C SER A 18 18.21 17.82 23.84
N ARG A 19 18.15 16.94 22.84
CA ARG A 19 16.90 16.69 22.10
C ARG A 19 15.89 16.25 23.15
N SER A 20 14.93 17.11 23.47
CA SER A 20 13.85 16.80 24.39
C SER A 20 13.12 15.58 23.83
N VAL A 21 13.06 14.50 24.61
CA VAL A 21 12.24 13.34 24.27
C VAL A 21 10.80 13.86 24.06
N PRO A 22 10.17 13.59 22.91
CA PRO A 22 8.82 14.05 22.66
C PRO A 22 7.89 13.52 23.75
N SER A 23 6.98 14.38 24.24
CA SER A 23 5.98 13.95 25.20
C SER A 23 4.96 13.04 24.51
N CYS A 24 4.70 11.88 25.11
CA CYS A 24 3.66 10.96 24.64
C CYS A 24 2.30 11.68 24.53
N PRO A 25 1.63 11.64 23.36
CA PRO A 25 0.32 12.27 23.18
C PRO A 25 -0.83 11.44 23.78
N CYS A 26 -0.58 10.18 24.14
CA CYS A 26 -1.60 9.27 24.63
C CYS A 26 -1.92 9.53 26.10
N GLN A 27 -3.20 9.33 26.48
CA GLN A 27 -3.62 9.41 27.88
C GLN A 27 -2.93 8.34 28.75
N ASP A 28 -2.74 7.13 28.19
CA ASP A 28 -1.91 6.08 28.75
C ASP A 28 -0.52 6.12 28.10
N PRO A 29 0.55 6.52 28.84
CA PRO A 29 1.89 6.60 28.29
C PRO A 29 2.48 5.28 27.79
N THR A 30 1.93 4.13 28.22
CA THR A 30 2.37 2.82 27.74
C THR A 30 2.05 2.61 26.26
N LEU A 31 1.05 3.33 25.73
CA LEU A 31 0.69 3.31 24.32
C LEU A 31 1.73 3.98 23.42
N CYS A 32 2.71 4.71 23.98
CA CYS A 32 3.82 5.26 23.20
C CYS A 32 5.02 4.31 23.09
N VAL A 33 4.92 3.09 23.62
CA VAL A 33 5.93 2.05 23.47
C VAL A 33 5.64 1.27 22.18
N PRO A 34 6.63 1.09 21.28
CA PRO A 34 6.44 0.32 20.06
C PRO A 34 5.93 -1.10 20.30
N ILE A 35 5.03 -1.57 19.42
CA ILE A 35 4.43 -2.89 19.46
C ILE A 35 5.44 -3.95 19.00
N ALA A 36 6.01 -4.67 19.97
CA ALA A 36 6.99 -5.72 19.70
C ALA A 36 6.39 -7.11 19.37
N ARG A 37 5.07 -7.29 19.42
CA ARG A 37 4.44 -8.62 19.28
C ARG A 37 4.56 -9.14 17.85
N HIS A 38 5.05 -10.36 17.66
CA HIS A 38 4.95 -11.02 16.35
C HIS A 38 3.50 -11.40 16.06
N ARG A 39 3.07 -11.32 14.80
CA ARG A 39 1.77 -11.81 14.33
C ARG A 39 1.98 -12.80 13.19
N ASP A 40 1.24 -13.90 13.23
CA ASP A 40 1.36 -14.97 12.23
C ASP A 40 0.63 -14.66 10.92
N PHE A 41 -0.31 -13.70 10.98
CA PHE A 41 -1.10 -13.22 9.85
C PHE A 41 -1.27 -11.70 9.93
N GLU A 42 -1.06 -11.02 8.81
CA GLU A 42 -1.24 -9.57 8.67
C GLU A 42 -2.60 -9.22 8.03
N VAL A 43 -3.28 -8.22 8.58
CA VAL A 43 -4.35 -7.44 7.96
C VAL A 43 -3.83 -6.01 7.87
N TYR A 44 -3.24 -5.70 6.73
CA TYR A 44 -2.44 -4.50 6.52
C TYR A 44 -3.27 -3.40 5.87
N VAL A 45 -3.41 -2.25 6.53
CA VAL A 45 -4.32 -1.19 6.10
C VAL A 45 -3.52 0.04 5.68
N PHE A 46 -3.72 0.51 4.45
CA PHE A 46 -3.28 1.85 4.07
C PHE A 46 -4.33 2.87 4.53
N ASP A 47 -3.89 3.95 5.17
CA ASP A 47 -4.73 5.05 5.63
C ASP A 47 -4.23 6.37 5.05
N ILE A 48 -5.11 7.11 4.37
CA ILE A 48 -4.76 8.37 3.71
C ILE A 48 -5.08 9.61 4.56
N GLY A 49 -5.41 9.40 5.85
CA GLY A 49 -5.81 10.42 6.80
C GLY A 49 -7.30 10.73 6.76
N GLY A 50 -7.75 11.53 7.74
CA GLY A 50 -9.17 11.77 7.98
C GLY A 50 -9.57 11.09 9.29
N GLN A 51 -10.80 10.58 9.35
CA GLN A 51 -11.37 10.03 10.58
C GLN A 51 -12.06 8.67 10.38
N ASN A 52 -12.03 8.11 9.16
CA ASN A 52 -12.67 6.81 8.90
C ASN A 52 -12.02 5.67 9.69
N TRP A 53 -10.75 5.83 10.06
CA TRP A 53 -10.04 4.88 10.91
C TRP A 53 -10.75 4.57 12.22
N LYS A 54 -11.59 5.48 12.73
CA LYS A 54 -12.41 5.26 13.94
C LYS A 54 -13.41 4.10 13.77
N SER A 55 -13.76 3.80 12.52
CA SER A 55 -14.76 2.80 12.14
C SER A 55 -14.16 1.56 11.47
N TYR A 56 -12.83 1.45 11.36
CA TYR A 56 -12.20 0.21 10.88
C TYR A 56 -12.52 -0.98 11.79
N ASP A 57 -12.48 -2.20 11.24
CA ASP A 57 -12.60 -3.41 12.05
C ASP A 57 -11.29 -3.73 12.78
N TRP A 58 -11.07 -3.03 13.90
CA TRP A 58 -9.90 -3.17 14.74
C TRP A 58 -9.72 -4.55 15.40
N SER A 59 -10.70 -5.45 15.30
CA SER A 59 -10.52 -6.84 15.71
C SER A 59 -9.60 -7.59 14.74
N GLN A 60 -9.48 -7.11 13.49
CA GLN A 60 -8.71 -7.73 12.44
C GLN A 60 -7.41 -6.97 12.15
N VAL A 61 -7.44 -5.63 12.13
CA VAL A 61 -6.29 -4.79 11.75
C VAL A 61 -5.01 -5.17 12.51
N THR A 62 -3.91 -5.29 11.78
CA THR A 62 -2.60 -5.62 12.36
C THR A 62 -1.61 -4.49 12.30
N THR A 63 -1.58 -3.80 11.16
CA THR A 63 -0.73 -2.64 10.90
C THR A 63 -1.49 -1.62 10.07
N VAL A 64 -1.29 -0.35 10.38
CA VAL A 64 -1.75 0.79 9.59
C VAL A 64 -0.54 1.51 8.99
N ALA A 65 -0.42 1.55 7.66
CA ALA A 65 0.54 2.38 6.95
C ALA A 65 -0.06 3.76 6.68
N THR A 66 0.47 4.79 7.32
CA THR A 66 -0.10 6.14 7.26
C THR A 66 0.48 6.96 6.11
N PHE A 67 -0.34 7.22 5.10
CA PHE A 67 -0.05 8.08 3.95
C PHE A 67 -0.59 9.51 4.15
N GLY A 68 -1.47 9.70 5.13
CA GLY A 68 -1.96 11.00 5.58
C GLY A 68 -0.96 11.75 6.47
N LYS A 69 -1.38 12.93 6.95
CA LYS A 69 -0.64 13.65 8.00
C LYS A 69 -0.64 12.82 9.29
N TYR A 70 0.44 12.92 10.07
CA TYR A 70 0.49 12.28 11.40
C TYR A 70 -0.71 12.68 12.25
N ASP A 71 -1.48 11.67 12.67
CA ASP A 71 -2.62 11.78 13.56
C ASP A 71 -2.27 11.06 14.88
N PRO A 72 -1.99 11.80 15.96
CA PRO A 72 -1.67 11.20 17.25
C PRO A 72 -2.87 10.45 17.86
N GLU A 73 -4.10 10.79 17.51
CA GLU A 73 -5.29 10.08 17.99
C GLU A 73 -5.36 8.68 17.36
N LEU A 74 -5.13 8.58 16.04
CA LEU A 74 -5.00 7.31 15.33
C LEU A 74 -3.88 6.45 15.94
N MET A 75 -2.69 7.03 16.12
CA MET A 75 -1.55 6.30 16.69
C MET A 75 -1.90 5.71 18.07
N CYS A 76 -2.40 6.53 18.99
CA CYS A 76 -2.78 6.07 20.32
C CYS A 76 -3.90 5.03 20.27
N TYR A 77 -4.90 5.22 19.40
CA TYR A 77 -6.01 4.28 19.27
C TYR A 77 -5.55 2.94 18.72
N ALA A 78 -4.75 2.92 17.65
CA ALA A 78 -4.19 1.70 17.06
C ALA A 78 -3.37 0.91 18.09
N HIS A 79 -2.51 1.60 18.85
CA HIS A 79 -1.72 0.96 19.91
C HIS A 79 -2.60 0.42 21.04
N SER A 80 -3.72 1.08 21.37
CA SER A 80 -4.70 0.56 22.34
C SER A 80 -5.37 -0.75 21.87
N LYS A 81 -5.36 -1.01 20.56
CA LYS A 81 -5.82 -2.27 19.95
C LYS A 81 -4.66 -3.26 19.72
N GLY A 82 -3.43 -2.88 20.07
CA GLY A 82 -2.21 -3.64 19.85
C GLY A 82 -1.82 -3.74 18.38
N SER A 83 -2.28 -2.81 17.55
CA SER A 83 -1.98 -2.70 16.13
C SER A 83 -0.88 -1.69 15.88
N ARG A 84 -0.02 -2.01 14.91
CA ARG A 84 1.11 -1.16 14.55
C ARG A 84 0.68 0.06 13.75
N VAL A 85 1.43 1.14 13.85
CA VAL A 85 1.34 2.29 12.94
C VAL A 85 2.72 2.56 12.34
N VAL A 86 2.84 2.53 11.02
CA VAL A 86 4.12 2.71 10.31
C VAL A 86 4.09 3.94 9.42
N LEU A 87 5.24 4.59 9.30
CA LEU A 87 5.44 5.73 8.41
C LEU A 87 5.26 5.33 6.94
N LYS A 88 4.85 6.27 6.09
CA LYS A 88 5.17 6.21 4.66
C LYS A 88 6.62 6.65 4.43
N GLY A 89 7.41 5.83 3.76
CA GLY A 89 8.71 6.18 3.22
C GLY A 89 8.69 6.30 1.70
N ASP A 90 9.03 7.47 1.18
CA ASP A 90 9.24 7.69 -0.25
C ASP A 90 10.45 8.61 -0.45
N VAL A 91 11.28 8.28 -1.42
CA VAL A 91 12.51 9.01 -1.74
C VAL A 91 12.85 8.84 -3.22
N LEU A 92 13.32 9.93 -3.83
CA LEU A 92 13.75 9.89 -5.23
C LEU A 92 14.96 8.97 -5.42
N LEU A 93 14.86 8.02 -6.36
CA LEU A 93 15.90 7.01 -6.60
C LEU A 93 17.27 7.62 -6.90
N LYS A 94 17.29 8.72 -7.67
CA LYS A 94 18.53 9.44 -7.99
C LYS A 94 19.27 9.96 -6.74
N ASN A 95 18.55 10.26 -5.65
CA ASN A 95 19.15 10.78 -4.44
C ASN A 95 19.82 9.68 -3.62
N ILE A 96 19.28 8.46 -3.65
CA ILE A 96 19.76 7.32 -2.86
C ILE A 96 20.95 6.59 -3.49
N ILE A 97 21.36 6.96 -4.71
CA ILE A 97 22.60 6.46 -5.32
C ILE A 97 23.81 6.87 -4.47
N ASP A 98 23.79 8.07 -3.90
CA ASP A 98 24.81 8.52 -2.94
C ASP A 98 24.54 7.88 -1.56
N PRO A 99 25.45 7.04 -1.03
CA PRO A 99 25.28 6.41 0.28
C PRO A 99 25.12 7.41 1.43
N LYS A 100 25.71 8.60 1.33
CA LYS A 100 25.55 9.64 2.35
C LYS A 100 24.10 10.14 2.38
N ASN A 101 23.51 10.41 1.22
CA ASN A 101 22.13 10.87 1.12
C ASN A 101 21.15 9.79 1.62
N ARG A 102 21.41 8.50 1.33
CA ARG A 102 20.64 7.41 1.95
C ARG A 102 20.73 7.44 3.46
N THR A 103 21.95 7.48 4.00
CA THR A 103 22.18 7.47 5.45
C THR A 103 21.48 8.64 6.13
N ASP A 104 21.58 9.83 5.54
CA ASP A 104 20.92 11.04 6.04
C ASP A 104 19.39 10.90 6.01
N TRP A 105 18.83 10.37 4.92
CA TRP A 105 17.38 10.13 4.80
C TRP A 105 16.89 9.07 5.80
N ILE A 106 17.58 7.93 5.92
CA ILE A 106 17.25 6.85 6.87
C ILE A 106 17.27 7.39 8.31
N THR A 107 18.30 8.17 8.66
CA THR A 107 18.41 8.78 9.99
C THR A 107 17.23 9.71 10.27
N GLN A 108 16.82 10.52 9.28
CA GLN A 108 15.63 11.37 9.41
C GLN A 108 14.35 10.56 9.60
N GLN A 109 14.18 9.43 8.91
CA GLN A 109 13.00 8.57 9.07
C GLN A 109 12.97 7.89 10.44
N VAL A 110 14.11 7.41 10.94
CA VAL A 110 14.21 6.84 12.30
C VAL A 110 13.89 7.90 13.37
N ASP A 111 14.45 9.10 13.24
CA ASP A 111 14.18 10.21 14.15
C ASP A 111 12.69 10.61 14.12
N LEU A 112 12.08 10.62 12.94
CA LEU A 112 10.65 10.90 12.77
C LEU A 112 9.79 9.83 13.42
N ALA A 113 10.09 8.54 13.17
CA ALA A 113 9.36 7.41 13.76
C ALA A 113 9.41 7.46 15.28
N LYS A 114 10.59 7.69 15.88
CA LYS A 114 10.75 7.88 17.33
C LYS A 114 9.96 9.08 17.84
N THR A 115 9.92 10.17 17.08
CA THR A 115 9.21 11.39 17.48
C THR A 115 7.69 11.23 17.46
N GLN A 116 7.19 10.43 16.53
CA GLN A 116 5.77 10.18 16.31
C GLN A 116 5.29 8.86 16.94
N PHE A 117 6.17 8.17 17.67
CA PHE A 117 5.88 6.86 18.28
C PHE A 117 5.42 5.80 17.29
N MET A 118 5.96 5.84 16.06
CA MET A 118 5.64 4.88 15.01
C MET A 118 6.42 3.58 15.21
N ASP A 119 5.80 2.47 14.82
CA ASP A 119 6.35 1.12 14.90
C ASP A 119 7.21 0.75 13.70
N GLY A 120 7.53 1.68 12.79
CA GLY A 120 8.34 1.37 11.63
C GLY A 120 8.02 2.21 10.40
N ILE A 121 8.27 1.64 9.22
CA ILE A 121 8.16 2.33 7.94
C ILE A 121 7.77 1.38 6.81
N ASN A 122 6.84 1.83 5.97
CA ASN A 122 6.46 1.23 4.70
C ASN A 122 7.09 1.99 3.55
N LEU A 123 8.00 1.36 2.82
CA LEU A 123 8.68 1.96 1.68
C LEU A 123 7.84 1.81 0.41
N ASP A 124 7.34 2.94 -0.09
CA ASP A 124 6.47 3.05 -1.26
C ASP A 124 7.22 3.82 -2.37
N ILE A 125 8.12 3.12 -3.06
CA ILE A 125 8.96 3.70 -4.12
C ILE A 125 8.54 3.10 -5.46
N GLU A 126 7.72 3.83 -6.22
CA GLU A 126 7.11 3.35 -7.48
C GLU A 126 7.80 3.89 -8.75
N GLN A 127 9.08 4.23 -8.64
CA GLN A 127 9.84 4.82 -9.75
C GLN A 127 10.40 3.74 -10.69
N GLU A 128 10.60 4.10 -11.97
CA GLU A 128 11.23 3.21 -12.96
C GLU A 128 12.66 2.84 -12.53
N VAL A 129 12.99 1.55 -12.63
CA VAL A 129 14.33 1.02 -12.36
C VAL A 129 14.67 0.01 -13.43
N ILE A 130 15.80 0.23 -14.09
CA ILE A 130 16.35 -0.73 -15.05
C ILE A 130 17.25 -1.71 -14.29
N LYS A 131 17.07 -3.00 -14.55
CA LYS A 131 17.89 -4.04 -13.93
C LYS A 131 19.39 -3.77 -14.16
N GLY A 132 20.15 -3.73 -13.06
CA GLY A 132 21.60 -3.48 -13.09
C GLY A 132 22.02 -2.01 -13.21
N SER A 133 21.09 -1.06 -13.20
CA SER A 133 21.43 0.37 -13.09
C SER A 133 21.96 0.71 -11.68
N PRO A 134 22.59 1.88 -11.48
CA PRO A 134 22.96 2.34 -10.14
C PRO A 134 21.76 2.39 -9.17
N GLU A 135 20.58 2.79 -9.65
CA GLU A 135 19.33 2.84 -8.88
C GLU A 135 18.88 1.44 -8.43
N TYR A 136 19.07 0.41 -9.27
CA TYR A 136 18.75 -0.99 -8.91
C TYR A 136 19.50 -1.45 -7.66
N TYR A 137 20.81 -1.19 -7.61
CA TYR A 137 21.64 -1.53 -6.45
C TYR A 137 21.36 -0.60 -5.27
N ALA A 138 21.17 0.70 -5.52
CA ALA A 138 20.90 1.70 -4.49
C ALA A 138 19.56 1.45 -3.78
N LEU A 139 18.53 1.01 -4.51
CA LEU A 139 17.23 0.65 -3.94
C LEU A 139 17.36 -0.54 -2.99
N THR A 140 18.10 -1.58 -3.40
CA THR A 140 18.35 -2.75 -2.53
C THR A 140 19.08 -2.32 -1.25
N ALA A 141 20.15 -1.52 -1.40
CA ALA A 141 20.92 -1.01 -0.27
C ALA A 141 20.09 -0.10 0.65
N LEU A 142 19.18 0.71 0.10
CA LEU A 142 18.26 1.53 0.90
C LEU A 142 17.41 0.65 1.81
N VAL A 143 16.84 -0.43 1.28
CA VAL A 143 15.97 -1.34 2.05
C VAL A 143 16.77 -2.02 3.15
N GLU A 144 17.93 -2.61 2.82
CA GLU A 144 18.82 -3.27 3.78
C GLU A 144 19.22 -2.31 4.93
N GLU A 145 19.70 -1.12 4.61
CA GLU A 145 20.14 -0.14 5.60
C GLU A 145 18.99 0.43 6.43
N THR A 146 17.80 0.58 5.84
CA THR A 146 16.60 1.00 6.55
C THR A 146 16.20 -0.05 7.58
N VAL A 147 16.13 -1.32 7.17
CA VAL A 147 15.83 -2.45 8.06
C VAL A 147 16.81 -2.51 9.23
N GLU A 148 18.12 -2.44 8.95
CA GLU A 148 19.16 -2.46 9.98
C GLU A 148 19.02 -1.29 10.97
N ALA A 149 18.78 -0.08 10.46
CA ALA A 149 18.66 1.10 11.29
C ALA A 149 17.40 1.06 12.16
N PHE A 150 16.24 0.73 11.59
CA PHE A 150 14.97 0.66 12.32
C PHE A 150 15.01 -0.42 13.40
N HIS A 151 15.43 -1.66 13.07
CA HIS A 151 15.49 -2.74 14.06
C HIS A 151 16.48 -2.49 15.19
N ARG A 152 17.59 -1.78 14.91
CA ARG A 152 18.56 -1.39 15.94
C ARG A 152 18.00 -0.32 16.88
N GLU A 153 17.28 0.65 16.32
CA GLU A 153 16.92 1.89 17.01
C GLU A 153 15.51 1.87 17.62
N ILE A 154 14.63 1.01 17.12
CA ILE A 154 13.23 0.88 17.51
C ILE A 154 12.96 -0.62 17.67
N GLN A 155 13.04 -1.13 18.89
CA GLN A 155 12.86 -2.55 19.16
C GLN A 155 11.46 -3.01 18.72
N GLY A 156 11.40 -4.05 17.89
CA GLY A 156 10.15 -4.59 17.37
C GLY A 156 9.57 -3.83 16.19
N SER A 157 10.34 -2.91 15.59
CA SER A 157 9.92 -2.19 14.39
C SER A 157 9.55 -3.11 13.24
N GLN A 158 8.69 -2.64 12.36
CA GLN A 158 8.29 -3.31 11.13
C GLN A 158 8.68 -2.46 9.91
N VAL A 159 9.50 -3.02 9.02
CA VAL A 159 9.96 -2.39 7.78
C VAL A 159 9.45 -3.20 6.59
N THR A 160 8.61 -2.59 5.78
CA THR A 160 7.93 -3.23 4.64
C THR A 160 8.23 -2.48 3.35
N PHE A 161 7.97 -3.12 2.21
CA PHE A 161 8.19 -2.52 0.90
C PHE A 161 7.03 -2.85 -0.04
N ASP A 162 6.51 -1.84 -0.72
CA ASP A 162 5.44 -1.98 -1.70
C ASP A 162 6.03 -2.37 -3.07
N VAL A 163 5.54 -3.46 -3.65
CA VAL A 163 5.99 -3.96 -4.96
C VAL A 163 4.84 -4.05 -5.94
N ALA A 164 5.17 -3.98 -7.24
CA ALA A 164 4.20 -4.19 -8.32
C ALA A 164 3.48 -5.54 -8.18
N TRP A 165 2.31 -5.67 -8.80
CA TRP A 165 1.52 -6.91 -8.75
C TRP A 165 2.22 -8.15 -9.34
N SER A 166 3.18 -7.97 -10.24
CA SER A 166 4.02 -9.03 -10.80
C SER A 166 5.50 -8.63 -10.83
N PRO A 167 6.43 -9.57 -10.59
CA PRO A 167 7.87 -9.33 -10.69
C PRO A 167 8.39 -9.24 -12.14
N LYS A 168 7.53 -9.32 -13.16
CA LYS A 168 7.92 -9.29 -14.59
C LYS A 168 8.22 -7.88 -15.11
N CYS A 169 8.86 -7.04 -14.31
CA CYS A 169 9.19 -5.67 -14.68
C CYS A 169 7.97 -4.82 -15.09
N VAL A 170 6.82 -5.03 -14.45
CA VAL A 170 5.63 -4.21 -14.66
C VAL A 170 5.99 -2.74 -14.46
N ASP A 171 5.58 -1.89 -15.42
CA ASP A 171 5.88 -0.47 -15.44
C ASP A 171 7.38 -0.15 -15.38
N ILE A 172 8.27 -1.01 -15.89
CA ILE A 172 9.73 -0.80 -15.82
C ILE A 172 10.22 -0.77 -14.34
N ARG A 173 9.48 -1.38 -13.41
CA ARG A 173 9.93 -1.57 -12.02
C ARG A 173 10.75 -2.85 -11.92
N CYS A 174 11.89 -2.96 -12.59
CA CYS A 174 12.72 -4.17 -12.59
C CYS A 174 13.56 -4.32 -11.31
N TYR A 175 12.94 -4.35 -10.13
CA TYR A 175 13.64 -4.34 -8.85
C TYR A 175 14.33 -5.66 -8.54
N ASN A 176 15.26 -5.64 -7.57
CA ASN A 176 15.86 -6.85 -7.02
C ASN A 176 14.92 -7.52 -6.00
N TYR A 177 13.77 -8.02 -6.46
CA TYR A 177 12.69 -8.47 -5.58
C TYR A 177 13.15 -9.51 -4.54
N THR A 178 14.00 -10.46 -4.92
CA THR A 178 14.52 -11.47 -3.98
C THR A 178 15.39 -10.85 -2.89
N ALA A 179 16.28 -9.91 -3.22
CA ALA A 179 17.12 -9.25 -2.21
C ALA A 179 16.29 -8.34 -1.29
N ILE A 180 15.36 -7.57 -1.86
CA ILE A 180 14.45 -6.73 -1.09
C ILE A 180 13.60 -7.58 -0.14
N ALA A 181 12.99 -8.68 -0.61
CA ALA A 181 12.19 -9.58 0.22
C ALA A 181 13.00 -10.23 1.35
N ASN A 182 14.27 -10.56 1.09
CA ASN A 182 15.16 -11.11 2.10
C ASN A 182 15.49 -10.07 3.19
N ALA A 183 15.62 -8.80 2.81
CA ALA A 183 15.95 -7.71 3.72
C ALA A 183 14.76 -7.27 4.58
N CYS A 184 13.62 -6.89 3.98
CA CYS A 184 12.47 -6.34 4.71
C CYS A 184 11.65 -7.41 5.44
N ASP A 185 10.76 -7.04 6.36
CA ASP A 185 9.94 -8.00 7.11
C ASP A 185 8.99 -8.76 6.19
N PHE A 186 8.36 -8.05 5.25
CA PHE A 186 7.60 -8.60 4.13
C PHE A 186 7.43 -7.56 3.03
N LEU A 187 7.07 -8.04 1.84
CA LEU A 187 6.59 -7.25 0.72
C LEU A 187 5.08 -7.10 0.83
N PHE A 188 4.57 -5.90 0.62
CA PHE A 188 3.18 -5.67 0.29
C PHE A 188 3.06 -5.66 -1.23
N VAL A 189 2.44 -6.69 -1.80
CA VAL A 189 2.28 -6.78 -3.25
C VAL A 189 1.01 -6.03 -3.64
N MET A 190 1.17 -4.96 -4.40
CA MET A 190 0.08 -4.10 -4.86
C MET A 190 -0.68 -4.77 -6.01
N SER A 191 -1.38 -5.87 -5.72
CA SER A 191 -2.22 -6.61 -6.68
C SER A 191 -3.55 -5.89 -6.98
N TYR A 192 -3.38 -4.71 -7.57
CA TYR A 192 -4.37 -3.82 -8.14
C TYR A 192 -3.67 -2.96 -9.21
N ASP A 193 -4.46 -2.23 -10.00
CA ASP A 193 -4.00 -1.53 -11.20
C ASP A 193 -3.30 -2.50 -12.16
N GLU A 194 -3.77 -3.75 -12.22
CA GLU A 194 -3.15 -4.81 -13.04
C GLU A 194 -3.36 -4.56 -14.55
N GLN A 195 -4.27 -3.63 -14.87
CA GLN A 195 -4.52 -3.10 -16.20
C GLN A 195 -3.70 -1.82 -16.51
N SER A 196 -2.68 -1.48 -15.71
CA SER A 196 -1.78 -0.35 -15.99
C SER A 196 -1.11 -0.44 -17.37
N GLN A 197 -0.91 -1.66 -17.88
CA GLN A 197 -0.34 -1.93 -19.19
C GLN A 197 -1.15 -2.99 -19.97
N ILE A 198 -1.99 -2.53 -20.89
CA ILE A 198 -2.83 -3.40 -21.73
C ILE A 198 -2.16 -3.58 -23.10
N TRP A 199 -1.63 -4.79 -23.35
CA TRP A 199 -0.96 -5.16 -24.60
C TRP A 199 -1.90 -5.82 -25.64
N THR A 200 -3.12 -6.12 -25.22
CA THR A 200 -4.16 -6.77 -26.04
C THR A 200 -5.13 -5.72 -26.59
N GLU A 201 -6.37 -6.12 -26.84
CA GLU A 201 -7.41 -5.18 -27.24
C GLU A 201 -7.71 -4.20 -26.10
N CYS A 202 -7.93 -2.93 -26.47
CA CYS A 202 -8.23 -1.86 -25.53
C CYS A 202 -9.69 -1.96 -25.09
N VAL A 203 -9.92 -2.79 -24.07
CA VAL A 203 -11.25 -3.04 -23.51
C VAL A 203 -11.19 -2.86 -22.00
N ALA A 204 -12.31 -2.42 -21.42
CA ALA A 204 -12.44 -2.38 -19.97
C ALA A 204 -12.30 -3.79 -19.38
N GLY A 205 -11.79 -3.86 -18.15
CA GLY A 205 -11.59 -5.12 -17.44
C GLY A 205 -11.43 -4.89 -15.95
N ALA A 206 -11.32 -5.99 -15.20
CA ALA A 206 -11.16 -5.94 -13.75
C ALA A 206 -9.87 -5.21 -13.37
N ASN A 207 -9.93 -4.44 -12.29
CA ASN A 207 -8.77 -3.77 -11.70
C ASN A 207 -7.71 -4.78 -11.21
N ALA A 208 -8.18 -5.86 -10.60
CA ALA A 208 -7.36 -6.99 -10.13
C ALA A 208 -8.00 -8.31 -10.59
N PRO A 209 -7.82 -8.72 -11.86
CA PRO A 209 -8.36 -9.98 -12.37
C PRO A 209 -7.78 -11.17 -11.60
N TYR A 210 -8.64 -12.07 -11.11
CA TYR A 210 -8.22 -13.15 -10.19
C TYR A 210 -7.04 -13.97 -10.69
N THR A 211 -7.06 -14.41 -11.95
CA THR A 211 -5.97 -15.23 -12.51
C THR A 211 -4.66 -14.45 -12.60
N TRP A 212 -4.69 -13.17 -12.96
CA TRP A 212 -3.48 -12.35 -13.07
C TRP A 212 -2.88 -12.07 -11.69
N THR A 213 -3.73 -11.73 -10.73
CA THR A 213 -3.34 -11.60 -9.33
C THR A 213 -2.61 -12.87 -8.86
N LEU A 214 -3.22 -14.06 -9.02
CA LEU A 214 -2.63 -15.31 -8.52
C LEU A 214 -1.33 -15.67 -9.24
N ASP A 215 -1.28 -15.51 -10.56
CA ASP A 215 -0.08 -15.75 -11.35
C ASP A 215 1.09 -14.85 -10.87
N GLY A 216 0.81 -13.60 -10.48
CA GLY A 216 1.80 -12.70 -9.89
C GLY A 216 2.45 -13.25 -8.60
N TYR A 217 1.65 -13.83 -7.70
CA TYR A 217 2.19 -14.47 -6.48
C TYR A 217 2.95 -15.76 -6.79
N ASP A 218 2.44 -16.58 -7.71
CA ASP A 218 3.16 -17.79 -8.15
C ASP A 218 4.52 -17.42 -8.77
N GLU A 219 4.60 -16.31 -9.51
CA GLU A 219 5.85 -15.76 -10.05
C GLU A 219 6.81 -15.32 -8.95
N TYR A 220 6.35 -14.54 -7.96
CA TYR A 220 7.17 -14.15 -6.81
C TYR A 220 7.72 -15.38 -6.06
N ILE A 221 6.87 -16.38 -5.82
CA ILE A 221 7.27 -17.62 -5.14
C ILE A 221 8.26 -18.43 -5.98
N SER A 222 8.09 -18.46 -7.31
CA SER A 222 9.02 -19.12 -8.22
C SER A 222 10.43 -18.52 -8.21
N MET A 223 10.56 -17.25 -7.78
CA MET A 223 11.84 -16.58 -7.51
C MET A 223 12.46 -16.96 -6.15
N ASN A 224 11.92 -17.99 -5.48
CA ASN A 224 12.34 -18.48 -4.18
C ASN A 224 12.13 -17.47 -3.04
N ILE A 225 11.11 -16.61 -3.17
CA ILE A 225 10.63 -15.76 -2.08
C ILE A 225 9.66 -16.59 -1.22
N ASP A 226 9.92 -16.63 0.08
CA ASP A 226 9.05 -17.35 1.03
C ASP A 226 7.63 -16.74 1.01
N PRO A 227 6.56 -17.55 0.85
CA PRO A 227 5.18 -17.10 1.05
C PRO A 227 4.96 -16.24 2.30
N LYS A 228 5.68 -16.50 3.39
CA LYS A 228 5.64 -15.72 4.64
C LYS A 228 6.27 -14.33 4.57
N LYS A 229 6.82 -13.96 3.41
CA LYS A 229 7.28 -12.61 3.05
C LYS A 229 6.29 -11.86 2.15
N LEU A 230 5.13 -12.41 1.82
CA LEU A 230 4.18 -11.80 0.87
C LEU A 230 2.86 -11.48 1.56
N VAL A 231 2.47 -10.21 1.59
CA VAL A 231 1.13 -9.75 1.97
C VAL A 231 0.37 -9.38 0.70
N MET A 232 -0.84 -9.91 0.54
CA MET A 232 -1.63 -9.67 -0.66
C MET A 232 -2.41 -8.36 -0.59
N GLY A 233 -2.14 -7.43 -1.51
CA GLY A 233 -2.91 -6.19 -1.65
C GLY A 233 -4.19 -6.40 -2.45
N VAL A 234 -5.33 -5.91 -1.94
CA VAL A 234 -6.61 -5.91 -2.67
C VAL A 234 -7.15 -4.48 -2.81
N PRO A 235 -7.81 -4.14 -3.92
CA PRO A 235 -8.35 -2.80 -4.10
C PRO A 235 -9.70 -2.66 -3.41
N TRP A 236 -9.90 -1.60 -2.65
CA TRP A 236 -11.23 -1.14 -2.20
C TRP A 236 -11.77 -0.01 -3.09
N TYR A 237 -11.43 -0.12 -4.37
CA TYR A 237 -11.84 0.76 -5.44
C TYR A 237 -11.96 -0.03 -6.74
N GLY A 238 -12.56 0.60 -7.73
CA GLY A 238 -12.66 0.10 -9.08
C GLY A 238 -12.32 1.19 -10.08
N TYR A 239 -12.53 0.88 -11.36
CA TYR A 239 -12.39 1.82 -12.45
C TYR A 239 -13.70 1.98 -13.19
N ASP A 240 -14.11 3.23 -13.40
CA ASP A 240 -15.20 3.63 -14.29
C ASP A 240 -14.62 3.98 -15.66
N TYR A 241 -14.94 3.14 -16.66
CA TYR A 241 -14.50 3.31 -18.03
C TYR A 241 -15.61 3.86 -18.91
N LYS A 242 -15.30 4.96 -19.60
CA LYS A 242 -16.15 5.49 -20.66
C LYS A 242 -16.00 4.65 -21.93
N CYS A 243 -17.09 4.02 -22.37
CA CYS A 243 -17.08 3.15 -23.54
C CYS A 243 -17.19 3.94 -24.85
N LEU A 244 -16.29 3.67 -25.79
CA LEU A 244 -16.44 4.06 -27.20
C LEU A 244 -17.59 3.30 -27.87
N ASN A 245 -17.70 2.03 -27.54
CA ASN A 245 -18.76 1.13 -27.96
C ASN A 245 -18.93 0.10 -26.85
N LEU A 246 -20.18 -0.07 -26.39
CA LEU A 246 -20.59 -1.16 -25.53
C LEU A 246 -21.37 -2.18 -26.37
N SER A 247 -20.81 -3.39 -26.53
CA SER A 247 -21.46 -4.46 -27.29
C SER A 247 -22.58 -5.12 -26.47
N LYS A 248 -23.41 -5.93 -27.14
CA LYS A 248 -24.43 -6.76 -26.47
C LYS A 248 -23.82 -7.86 -25.57
N ASP A 249 -22.55 -8.19 -25.79
CA ASP A 249 -21.81 -9.17 -25.00
C ASP A 249 -21.00 -8.48 -23.88
N HIS A 250 -21.44 -7.30 -23.43
CA HIS A 250 -20.83 -6.53 -22.35
C HIS A 250 -19.37 -6.13 -22.60
N LYS A 251 -18.97 -5.99 -23.87
CA LYS A 251 -17.61 -5.56 -24.23
C LYS A 251 -17.56 -4.04 -24.41
N CYS A 252 -16.92 -3.36 -23.46
CA CYS A 252 -16.66 -1.92 -23.50
C CYS A 252 -15.30 -1.65 -24.19
N THR A 253 -15.31 -1.08 -25.40
CA THR A 253 -14.07 -0.67 -26.07
C THR A 253 -13.60 0.71 -25.59
N LEU A 254 -12.29 0.88 -25.43
CA LEU A 254 -11.68 2.07 -24.83
C LEU A 254 -10.94 2.93 -25.86
N HIS A 255 -10.83 4.22 -25.55
CA HIS A 255 -9.83 5.07 -26.19
C HIS A 255 -8.42 4.57 -25.87
N LYS A 256 -7.50 4.71 -26.83
CA LYS A 256 -6.10 4.36 -26.60
C LYS A 256 -5.42 5.41 -25.73
N VAL A 257 -5.06 5.01 -24.52
CA VAL A 257 -4.23 5.80 -23.60
C VAL A 257 -2.95 5.00 -23.37
N PRO A 258 -1.83 5.32 -24.07
CA PRO A 258 -0.63 4.54 -23.94
C PRO A 258 0.08 4.80 -22.61
N PHE A 259 0.64 3.75 -22.01
CA PHE A 259 1.43 3.84 -20.78
C PHE A 259 2.66 2.94 -20.86
N ARG A 260 3.85 3.52 -20.67
CA ARG A 260 5.15 2.81 -20.65
C ARG A 260 5.31 1.78 -21.78
N GLY A 261 4.92 2.15 -22.99
CA GLY A 261 5.02 1.33 -24.20
C GLY A 261 3.79 0.49 -24.53
N ALA A 262 2.90 0.23 -23.56
CA ALA A 262 1.62 -0.43 -23.82
C ALA A 262 0.73 0.51 -24.65
N PRO A 263 -0.03 0.00 -25.63
CA PRO A 263 -0.91 0.82 -26.45
C PRO A 263 -2.09 1.40 -25.66
N CYS A 264 -2.49 0.73 -24.56
CA CYS A 264 -3.64 1.06 -23.73
C CYS A 264 -3.34 0.82 -22.25
N SER A 265 -4.11 1.46 -21.38
CA SER A 265 -4.00 1.34 -19.93
C SER A 265 -5.32 1.67 -19.24
N ASP A 266 -5.40 1.32 -17.97
CA ASP A 266 -6.44 1.73 -17.03
C ASP A 266 -6.65 3.25 -16.91
N ALA A 267 -5.66 4.07 -17.29
CA ALA A 267 -5.78 5.52 -17.37
C ALA A 267 -6.81 6.02 -18.39
N ALA A 268 -7.40 5.12 -19.19
CA ALA A 268 -8.60 5.38 -19.97
C ALA A 268 -9.89 5.46 -19.13
N GLY A 269 -9.85 4.99 -17.88
CA GLY A 269 -10.93 5.10 -16.89
C GLY A 269 -10.56 6.01 -15.72
N ASN A 270 -11.51 6.19 -14.82
CA ASN A 270 -11.32 6.94 -13.57
C ASN A 270 -11.44 5.99 -12.38
N GLN A 271 -10.53 6.11 -11.42
CA GLN A 271 -10.64 5.40 -10.16
C GLN A 271 -11.88 5.84 -9.37
N VAL A 272 -12.66 4.89 -8.88
CA VAL A 272 -13.88 5.13 -8.08
C VAL A 272 -13.84 4.34 -6.78
N ALA A 273 -14.05 5.01 -5.65
CA ALA A 273 -14.10 4.39 -4.34
C ALA A 273 -15.27 3.39 -4.22
N TYR A 274 -15.09 2.31 -3.46
CA TYR A 274 -16.14 1.30 -3.23
C TYR A 274 -17.46 1.91 -2.76
N ARG A 275 -17.43 2.86 -1.82
CA ARG A 275 -18.63 3.59 -1.35
C ARG A 275 -19.44 4.26 -2.46
N ALA A 276 -18.77 4.79 -3.49
CA ALA A 276 -19.44 5.49 -4.58
C ALA A 276 -20.10 4.49 -5.54
N MET A 277 -19.39 3.40 -5.85
CA MET A 277 -19.91 2.31 -6.69
C MET A 277 -21.15 1.66 -6.06
N MET A 278 -21.12 1.40 -4.75
CA MET A 278 -22.24 0.77 -4.05
C MET A 278 -23.50 1.67 -3.99
N LYS A 279 -23.33 3.00 -4.01
CA LYS A 279 -24.47 3.94 -4.13
C LYS A 279 -25.06 3.97 -5.54
N GLN A 280 -24.26 3.71 -6.56
CA GLN A 280 -24.68 3.79 -7.95
C GLN A 280 -25.29 2.48 -8.46
N ILE A 281 -24.77 1.33 -8.06
CA ILE A 281 -25.03 0.04 -8.72
C ILE A 281 -26.52 -0.34 -8.81
N ASN A 282 -27.29 -0.07 -7.76
CA ASN A 282 -28.73 -0.39 -7.74
C ASN A 282 -29.56 0.51 -8.67
N SER A 283 -29.01 1.66 -9.07
CA SER A 283 -29.60 2.60 -10.03
C SER A 283 -29.00 2.50 -11.43
N SER A 284 -28.03 1.60 -11.62
CA SER A 284 -27.39 1.35 -12.91
C SER A 284 -28.32 0.59 -13.86
N ILE A 285 -27.94 0.51 -15.14
CA ILE A 285 -28.75 -0.14 -16.17
C ILE A 285 -28.72 -1.66 -16.01
N SER A 286 -27.56 -2.22 -15.68
CA SER A 286 -27.37 -3.67 -15.58
C SER A 286 -27.60 -4.24 -14.19
N GLY A 287 -27.49 -3.42 -13.13
CA GLY A 287 -27.20 -3.94 -11.79
C GLY A 287 -25.82 -4.64 -11.75
N ARG A 288 -25.57 -5.41 -10.69
CA ARG A 288 -24.34 -6.21 -10.59
C ARG A 288 -24.32 -7.33 -11.62
N LEU A 289 -23.30 -7.34 -12.47
CA LEU A 289 -22.92 -8.46 -13.33
C LEU A 289 -21.62 -9.09 -12.80
N TRP A 290 -21.35 -10.31 -13.25
CA TRP A 290 -20.18 -11.09 -12.85
C TRP A 290 -19.47 -11.65 -14.09
N ASP A 291 -18.16 -11.41 -14.17
CA ASP A 291 -17.31 -12.03 -15.18
C ASP A 291 -16.67 -13.30 -14.62
N ASP A 292 -17.03 -14.45 -15.20
CA ASP A 292 -16.56 -15.75 -14.72
C ASP A 292 -15.09 -16.04 -15.02
N GLN A 293 -14.47 -15.34 -15.97
CA GLN A 293 -13.07 -15.55 -16.34
C GLN A 293 -12.15 -14.75 -15.41
N GLN A 294 -12.47 -13.48 -15.19
CA GLN A 294 -11.72 -12.56 -14.34
C GLN A 294 -12.10 -12.71 -12.86
N LYS A 295 -13.22 -13.38 -12.56
CA LYS A 295 -13.80 -13.55 -11.22
C LYS A 295 -13.96 -12.20 -10.52
N ALA A 296 -14.56 -11.25 -11.24
CA ALA A 296 -14.75 -9.89 -10.77
C ALA A 296 -16.15 -9.38 -11.14
N PRO A 297 -16.78 -8.58 -10.29
CA PRO A 297 -18.01 -7.90 -10.61
C PRO A 297 -17.79 -6.67 -11.49
N PHE A 298 -18.82 -6.34 -12.25
CA PHE A 298 -18.93 -5.07 -12.96
C PHE A 298 -20.38 -4.61 -13.08
N TYR A 299 -20.61 -3.37 -13.49
CA TYR A 299 -21.92 -2.88 -13.87
C TYR A 299 -21.82 -1.82 -14.97
N GLU A 300 -22.93 -1.57 -15.64
CA GLU A 300 -23.03 -0.66 -16.78
C GLU A 300 -24.08 0.42 -16.51
N TYR A 301 -23.76 1.65 -16.87
CA TYR A 301 -24.68 2.78 -16.75
C TYR A 301 -24.49 3.77 -17.90
N LYS A 302 -25.42 4.73 -18.02
CA LYS A 302 -25.27 5.88 -18.92
C LYS A 302 -25.10 7.16 -18.12
N ASP A 303 -24.13 7.97 -18.49
CA ASP A 303 -23.96 9.31 -17.92
C ASP A 303 -25.09 10.27 -18.36
N ALA A 304 -25.04 11.51 -17.89
CA ALA A 304 -26.06 12.52 -18.19
C ALA A 304 -26.10 12.88 -19.70
N GLU A 305 -25.01 12.66 -20.40
CA GLU A 305 -24.83 12.86 -21.84
C GLU A 305 -25.28 11.63 -22.67
N GLY A 306 -25.70 10.55 -22.01
CA GLY A 306 -26.17 9.32 -22.64
C GLY A 306 -25.07 8.37 -23.10
N ILE A 307 -23.82 8.62 -22.69
CA ILE A 307 -22.64 7.83 -23.03
C ILE A 307 -22.60 6.59 -22.13
N ASP A 308 -22.27 5.44 -22.72
CA ASP A 308 -22.14 4.19 -21.98
C ASP A 308 -20.87 4.16 -21.16
N HIS A 309 -21.01 3.68 -19.92
CA HIS A 309 -19.93 3.46 -18.97
C HIS A 309 -19.97 2.02 -18.47
N GLN A 310 -18.80 1.48 -18.17
CA GLN A 310 -18.65 0.18 -17.52
C GLN A 310 -17.69 0.30 -16.35
N VAL A 311 -18.17 -0.08 -15.16
CA VAL A 311 -17.44 0.03 -13.91
C VAL A 311 -17.05 -1.36 -13.41
N TRP A 312 -15.75 -1.59 -13.25
CA TRP A 312 -15.19 -2.86 -12.75
C TRP A 312 -14.58 -2.67 -11.37
N TYR A 313 -14.78 -3.64 -10.47
CA TYR A 313 -14.35 -3.52 -9.08
C TYR A 313 -14.16 -4.89 -8.42
N ASP A 314 -13.72 -4.88 -7.16
CA ASP A 314 -13.71 -6.04 -6.28
C ASP A 314 -14.79 -5.89 -5.20
N ASP A 315 -15.42 -7.00 -4.82
CA ASP A 315 -16.44 -7.06 -3.77
C ASP A 315 -16.17 -8.24 -2.81
N PRO A 316 -17.04 -8.49 -1.81
CA PRO A 316 -16.80 -9.57 -0.86
C PRO A 316 -16.67 -10.96 -1.51
N GLU A 317 -17.31 -11.21 -2.65
CA GLU A 317 -17.22 -12.49 -3.36
C GLU A 317 -15.84 -12.65 -4.01
N SER A 318 -15.39 -11.66 -4.80
CA SER A 318 -14.08 -11.73 -5.47
C SER A 318 -12.90 -11.68 -4.49
N ILE A 319 -12.99 -10.86 -3.43
CA ILE A 319 -11.96 -10.79 -2.39
C ILE A 319 -11.88 -12.10 -1.61
N SER A 320 -13.01 -12.76 -1.32
CA SER A 320 -13.00 -14.05 -0.61
C SER A 320 -12.29 -15.14 -1.41
N LEU A 321 -12.40 -15.14 -2.75
CA LEU A 321 -11.65 -16.06 -3.62
C LEU A 321 -10.13 -15.84 -3.51
N LYS A 322 -9.70 -14.57 -3.48
CA LYS A 322 -8.29 -14.18 -3.30
C LYS A 322 -7.79 -14.55 -1.90
N ALA A 323 -8.57 -14.28 -0.86
CA ALA A 323 -8.25 -14.65 0.52
C ALA A 323 -8.14 -16.17 0.72
N ALA A 324 -8.93 -16.98 0.01
CA ALA A 324 -8.77 -18.43 0.02
C ALA A 324 -7.39 -18.88 -0.53
N TYR A 325 -6.87 -18.18 -1.55
CA TYR A 325 -5.51 -18.42 -2.05
C TYR A 325 -4.43 -18.01 -1.04
N VAL A 326 -4.59 -16.85 -0.38
CA VAL A 326 -3.73 -16.40 0.72
C VAL A 326 -3.59 -17.50 1.78
N GLN A 327 -4.71 -18.09 2.21
CA GLN A 327 -4.71 -19.19 3.17
C GLN A 327 -4.05 -20.46 2.61
N LYS A 328 -4.41 -20.85 1.38
CA LYS A 328 -3.89 -22.07 0.72
C LYS A 328 -2.37 -22.08 0.60
N LEU A 329 -1.77 -20.96 0.22
CA LEU A 329 -0.30 -20.84 0.12
C LEU A 329 0.37 -20.43 1.42
N GLY A 330 -0.41 -20.13 2.46
CA GLY A 330 0.13 -19.68 3.74
C GLY A 330 0.87 -18.35 3.64
N LEU A 331 0.39 -17.42 2.80
CA LEU A 331 0.96 -16.08 2.65
C LEU A 331 1.01 -15.35 4.01
N ARG A 332 1.81 -14.29 4.12
CA ARG A 332 1.97 -13.50 5.36
C ARG A 332 0.69 -12.81 5.78
N GLY A 333 -0.16 -12.45 4.82
CA GLY A 333 -1.40 -11.74 5.12
C GLY A 333 -2.11 -11.24 3.88
N ILE A 334 -3.11 -10.41 4.13
CA ILE A 334 -3.86 -9.66 3.12
C ILE A 334 -4.01 -8.21 3.61
N GLY A 335 -4.15 -7.27 2.71
CA GLY A 335 -4.37 -5.88 3.05
C GLY A 335 -4.93 -5.10 1.89
N MET A 336 -5.23 -3.82 2.07
CA MET A 336 -6.01 -3.06 1.10
C MET A 336 -5.47 -1.68 0.82
N TRP A 337 -5.59 -1.27 -0.43
CA TRP A 337 -5.58 0.13 -0.82
C TRP A 337 -7.02 0.59 -1.09
N ASN A 338 -7.60 1.46 -0.28
CA ASN A 338 -7.17 1.78 1.08
C ASN A 338 -8.37 1.75 2.03
N GLY A 339 -8.12 1.80 3.34
CA GLY A 339 -9.15 1.65 4.37
C GLY A 339 -10.25 2.70 4.31
N ASP A 340 -9.97 3.87 3.74
CA ASP A 340 -10.85 5.03 3.68
C ASP A 340 -11.91 4.96 2.58
N LEU A 341 -11.92 3.92 1.73
CA LEU A 341 -12.75 3.87 0.52
C LEU A 341 -14.12 3.20 0.71
N LEU A 342 -14.39 2.69 1.91
CA LEU A 342 -15.71 2.19 2.30
C LEU A 342 -16.64 3.32 2.78
N ASP A 343 -17.91 2.98 3.02
CA ASP A 343 -18.89 3.89 3.59
C ASP A 343 -19.10 3.55 5.07
N TYR A 344 -18.62 4.44 5.95
CA TYR A 344 -18.69 4.28 7.40
C TYR A 344 -19.80 5.14 8.03
N SER A 345 -20.83 5.51 7.26
CA SER A 345 -22.02 6.17 7.79
C SER A 345 -22.95 5.20 8.52
N ASP A 346 -23.84 5.74 9.37
CA ASP A 346 -24.86 4.97 10.11
C ASP A 346 -26.02 4.46 9.22
N ASP A 347 -25.84 4.41 7.89
CA ASP A 347 -26.83 3.83 6.99
C ASP A 347 -26.76 2.29 7.07
N PRO A 348 -27.87 1.58 7.34
CA PRO A 348 -27.83 0.13 7.55
C PRO A 348 -27.30 -0.69 6.36
N ILE A 349 -27.45 -0.19 5.13
CA ILE A 349 -26.93 -0.85 3.94
C ILE A 349 -25.41 -0.62 3.87
N ALA A 350 -24.96 0.60 4.13
CA ALA A 350 -23.54 0.92 4.22
C ALA A 350 -22.82 0.09 5.30
N GLU A 351 -23.40 -0.02 6.50
CA GLU A 351 -22.86 -0.85 7.59
C GLU A 351 -22.70 -2.31 7.15
N GLN A 352 -23.73 -2.89 6.53
CA GLN A 352 -23.68 -4.27 6.05
C GLN A 352 -22.61 -4.48 4.96
N GLN A 353 -22.51 -3.55 4.01
CA GLN A 353 -21.52 -3.62 2.93
C GLN A 353 -20.09 -3.49 3.47
N THR A 354 -19.87 -2.58 4.40
CA THR A 354 -18.58 -2.37 5.06
C THR A 354 -18.17 -3.59 5.89
N GLU A 355 -19.08 -4.16 6.69
CA GLU A 355 -18.83 -5.40 7.44
C GLU A 355 -18.45 -6.55 6.50
N ALA A 356 -19.15 -6.69 5.37
CA ALA A 356 -18.87 -7.75 4.40
C ALA A 356 -17.49 -7.62 3.76
N MET A 357 -17.03 -6.40 3.46
CA MET A 357 -15.68 -6.15 2.92
C MET A 357 -14.59 -6.51 3.93
N TRP A 358 -14.74 -6.12 5.20
CA TRP A 358 -13.82 -6.52 6.27
C TRP A 358 -13.79 -8.03 6.47
N LYS A 359 -14.96 -8.69 6.44
CA LYS A 359 -15.07 -10.15 6.60
C LYS A 359 -14.43 -10.91 5.45
N ALA A 360 -14.49 -10.37 4.23
CA ALA A 360 -13.92 -11.02 3.04
C ALA A 360 -12.40 -11.17 3.08
N LEU A 361 -11.69 -10.39 3.92
CA LEU A 361 -10.25 -10.53 4.11
C LEU A 361 -9.86 -11.83 4.82
N ARG A 362 -10.76 -12.35 5.66
CA ARG A 362 -10.54 -13.59 6.43
C ARG A 362 -11.82 -14.43 6.38
N PRO A 363 -12.16 -15.01 5.21
CA PRO A 363 -13.34 -15.85 5.09
C PRO A 363 -13.05 -17.14 5.88
N SER A 364 -13.49 -17.17 7.13
CA SER A 364 -13.40 -18.28 8.10
C SER A 364 -12.01 -18.93 8.20
N LEU A 365 -11.19 -18.39 9.11
CA LEU A 365 -10.15 -19.17 9.79
C LEU A 365 -10.75 -20.08 10.87
#